data_AF-A0A2R6E484-F1
#
_entry.id   AF-A0A2R6E484-F1
#
_cell.length_a   1.000
_cell.length_b   1.000
_cell.length_c   1.000
_cell.angle_alpha   90.00
_cell.angle_beta   90.00
_cell.angle_gamma   90.00
#
_symmetry.space_group_name_H-M   'P 1'
#
loop_
_entity.id
_entity.type
_entity.pdbx_description
1 polymer ?
#
loop_
_entity_poly.entity_id
_entity_poly.type
_entity_poly.pdbx_seq_one_letter_code
_entity_poly.pdbx_strand_id
1 'polypeptide(L)'
;MPFRFDYAPGTIRYGEGCVDALAEELAAVGADDAMVVTGRTVGSTAAVMEPVRAGLGDRLAAEFAETTPAKRFETAGAGAERFADSGADALVAVGGGSSLDVARIIAALSAAADPPDVVHDTFEETGAVA
;
A
#
# COMPACT_ATOMS: atom_id res chain seq x y z
N MET A 1 -28.61 -14.94 -21.32
CA MET A 1 -28.08 -14.86 -19.95
C MET A 1 -27.79 -13.39 -19.67
N PRO A 2 -28.61 -12.68 -18.87
CA PRO A 2 -28.30 -11.30 -18.52
C PRO A 2 -27.12 -11.25 -17.54
N PHE A 3 -26.20 -10.30 -17.73
CA PHE A 3 -25.10 -10.01 -16.82
C PHE A 3 -24.98 -8.49 -16.60
N ARG A 4 -24.44 -8.09 -15.44
CA ARG A 4 -24.02 -6.71 -15.14
C ARG A 4 -22.53 -6.74 -14.82
N PHE A 5 -21.75 -5.93 -15.52
CA PHE A 5 -20.33 -5.73 -15.25
C PHE A 5 -20.15 -4.27 -14.84
N ASP A 6 -20.05 -4.04 -13.53
CA ASP A 6 -19.83 -2.72 -12.95
C ASP A 6 -18.33 -2.58 -12.68
N TYR A 7 -17.68 -1.62 -13.34
CA TYR A 7 -16.22 -1.45 -13.30
C TYR A 7 -15.87 0.02 -13.15
N ALA A 8 -15.18 0.34 -12.05
CA ALA A 8 -14.69 1.67 -11.73
C ALA A 8 -13.18 1.60 -11.46
N PRO A 9 -12.34 1.64 -12.50
CA PRO A 9 -10.89 1.66 -12.30
C PRO A 9 -10.43 3.01 -11.77
N GLY A 10 -9.32 3.00 -11.03
CA GLY A 10 -8.56 4.22 -10.78
C GLY A 10 -7.82 4.71 -12.03
N THR A 11 -7.19 5.87 -11.93
CA THR A 11 -6.31 6.44 -12.96
C THR A 11 -5.15 5.48 -13.27
N ILE A 12 -4.85 5.32 -14.56
CA ILE A 12 -3.66 4.59 -15.02
C ILE A 12 -2.76 5.57 -15.74
N ARG A 13 -1.57 5.80 -15.19
CA ARG A 13 -0.49 6.54 -15.85
C ARG A 13 0.54 5.53 -16.36
N TYR A 14 0.90 5.64 -17.64
CA TYR A 14 1.82 4.71 -18.30
C TYR A 14 2.82 5.48 -19.15
N GLY A 15 4.06 5.00 -19.14
CA GLY A 15 5.17 5.58 -19.90
C GLY A 15 6.45 5.60 -19.07
N GLU A 16 7.57 5.77 -19.75
CA GLU A 16 8.85 6.05 -19.09
C GLU A 16 8.75 7.35 -18.27
N GLY A 17 9.31 7.35 -17.05
CA GLY A 17 9.27 8.51 -16.16
C GLY A 17 7.93 8.77 -15.46
N CYS A 18 6.92 7.89 -15.59
CA CYS A 18 5.61 8.15 -14.97
C CYS A 18 5.67 8.27 -13.43
N VAL A 19 6.67 7.68 -12.78
CA VAL A 19 6.91 7.76 -11.34
C VAL A 19 7.24 9.17 -10.87
N ASP A 20 7.73 10.05 -11.75
CA ASP A 20 8.06 11.44 -11.41
C ASP A 20 6.82 12.26 -11.03
N ALA A 21 5.63 11.75 -11.34
CA ALA A 21 4.36 12.38 -11.03
C ALA A 21 3.67 11.83 -9.77
N LEU A 22 4.32 10.96 -8.98
CA LEU A 22 3.70 10.38 -7.79
C LEU A 22 3.16 11.45 -6.83
N ALA A 23 3.89 12.54 -6.60
CA ALA A 23 3.39 13.65 -5.79
C ALA A 23 2.14 14.33 -6.37
N GLU A 24 2.04 14.45 -7.70
CA GLU A 24 0.85 14.98 -8.40
C GLU A 24 -0.35 14.04 -8.22
N GLU A 25 -0.14 12.73 -8.37
CA GLU A 25 -1.19 11.72 -8.21
C GLU A 25 -1.70 11.63 -6.76
N LEU A 26 -0.82 11.79 -5.75
CA LEU A 26 -1.23 11.93 -4.35
C LEU A 26 -2.11 13.15 -4.14
N ALA A 27 -1.70 14.31 -4.65
CA ALA A 27 -2.50 15.53 -4.55
C ALA A 27 -3.87 15.37 -5.24
N ALA A 28 -3.94 14.67 -6.37
CA ALA A 28 -5.17 14.43 -7.10
C ALA A 28 -6.18 13.56 -6.32
N VAL A 29 -5.71 12.70 -5.41
CA VAL A 29 -6.57 11.92 -4.50
C VAL A 29 -6.74 12.58 -3.12
N GLY A 30 -6.20 13.78 -2.92
CA GLY A 30 -6.33 14.53 -1.67
C GLY A 30 -5.44 14.03 -0.53
N ALA A 31 -4.32 13.36 -0.85
CA ALA A 31 -3.33 12.89 0.11
C ALA A 31 -2.07 13.77 0.10
N ASP A 32 -1.47 13.94 1.27
CA ASP A 32 -0.29 14.77 1.48
C ASP A 32 0.97 13.93 1.67
N ASP A 33 0.92 12.86 2.46
CA ASP A 33 2.08 12.09 2.90
C ASP A 33 1.88 10.58 2.69
N ALA A 34 2.81 9.94 1.98
CA ALA A 34 2.74 8.54 1.64
C ALA A 34 3.72 7.67 2.42
N MET A 35 3.25 6.48 2.78
CA MET A 35 4.10 5.35 3.11
C MET A 35 4.26 4.43 1.90
N VAL A 36 5.50 4.16 1.50
CA VAL A 36 5.79 3.18 0.46
C VAL A 36 5.77 1.77 1.03
N VAL A 37 5.00 0.86 0.43
CA VAL A 37 4.94 -0.56 0.77
C VAL A 37 5.60 -1.37 -0.33
N THR A 38 6.65 -2.12 -0.01
CA THR A 38 7.40 -2.89 -1.01
C THR A 38 7.97 -4.19 -0.46
N GLY A 39 8.37 -5.09 -1.36
CA GLY A 39 9.00 -6.35 -0.99
C GLY A 39 10.49 -6.17 -0.72
N ARG A 40 11.05 -7.02 0.16
CA ARG A 40 12.46 -6.93 0.60
C ARG A 40 13.47 -6.80 -0.57
N THR A 41 13.25 -7.54 -1.66
CA THR A 41 14.12 -7.49 -2.84
C THR A 41 13.99 -6.16 -3.59
N VAL A 42 12.76 -5.68 -3.81
CA VAL A 42 12.51 -4.42 -4.53
C VAL A 42 12.98 -3.24 -3.68
N GLY A 43 12.64 -3.24 -2.39
CA GLY A 43 13.04 -2.19 -1.43
C GLY A 43 14.55 -2.02 -1.27
N SER A 44 15.34 -3.08 -1.50
CA SER A 44 16.81 -3.02 -1.50
C SER A 44 17.41 -2.70 -2.89
N THR A 45 16.60 -2.58 -3.93
CA THR A 45 17.04 -2.26 -5.30
C THR A 45 16.98 -0.75 -5.53
N ALA A 46 18.11 -0.06 -5.35
CA ALA A 46 18.21 1.40 -5.51
C ALA A 46 17.68 1.89 -6.88
N ALA A 47 18.01 1.19 -7.97
CA ALA A 47 17.55 1.55 -9.32
C ALA A 47 16.01 1.57 -9.49
N VAL A 48 15.27 0.92 -8.60
CA VAL A 48 13.80 0.95 -8.58
C VAL A 48 13.29 1.96 -7.56
N MET A 49 13.88 1.99 -6.37
CA MET A 49 13.38 2.80 -5.26
C MET A 49 13.79 4.27 -5.33
N GLU A 50 14.96 4.61 -5.89
CA GLU A 50 15.39 6.01 -6.02
C GLU A 50 14.42 6.84 -6.88
N PRO A 51 13.95 6.38 -8.05
CA PRO A 51 12.91 7.10 -8.79
C PRO A 51 11.60 7.28 -8.01
N VAL A 52 11.19 6.27 -7.24
CA VAL A 52 9.97 6.36 -6.40
C VAL A 52 10.15 7.42 -5.31
N ARG A 53 11.28 7.38 -4.59
CA ARG A 53 11.61 8.38 -3.56
C ARG A 53 11.66 9.79 -4.16
N ALA A 54 12.29 9.94 -5.32
CA ALA A 54 12.38 11.22 -6.02
C ALA A 54 11.00 11.73 -6.46
N GLY A 55 10.15 10.86 -7.02
CA GLY A 55 8.80 11.21 -7.46
C GLY A 55 7.85 11.57 -6.32
N LEU A 56 8.08 11.05 -5.11
CA LEU A 56 7.35 11.43 -3.90
C LEU A 56 7.95 12.69 -3.24
N GLY A 57 9.28 12.86 -3.29
CA GLY A 57 9.98 13.98 -2.69
C GLY A 57 9.69 14.09 -1.20
N ASP A 58 9.33 15.30 -0.75
CA ASP A 58 9.03 15.59 0.66
C ASP A 58 7.75 14.90 1.17
N ARG A 59 6.95 14.29 0.29
CA ARG A 59 5.74 13.52 0.64
C ARG A 59 6.02 12.09 1.05
N LEU A 60 7.28 11.65 1.07
CA LEU A 60 7.64 10.32 1.55
C LEU A 60 7.78 10.33 3.08
N ALA A 61 6.71 9.96 3.78
CA ALA A 61 6.71 9.88 5.24
C ALA A 61 7.38 8.60 5.78
N ALA A 62 7.28 7.49 5.04
CA ALA A 62 7.80 6.21 5.50
C ALA A 62 8.04 5.19 4.37
N GLU A 63 8.88 4.20 4.66
CA GLU A 63 9.01 2.99 3.85
C GLU A 63 8.79 1.75 4.72
N PHE A 64 8.02 0.80 4.18
CA PHE A 64 7.80 -0.53 4.73
C PHE A 64 8.21 -1.57 3.69
N ALA A 65 9.46 -2.02 3.76
CA ALA A 65 10.10 -2.88 2.78
C ALA A 65 10.11 -4.36 3.18
N GLU A 66 9.03 -4.86 3.79
CA GLU A 66 9.01 -6.19 4.43
C GLU A 66 8.14 -7.22 3.71
N THR A 67 7.44 -6.86 2.62
CA THR A 67 6.52 -7.80 1.98
C THR A 67 7.26 -9.01 1.40
N THR A 68 6.58 -10.16 1.41
CA THR A 68 7.09 -11.43 0.89
C THR A 68 6.01 -12.17 0.10
N PRO A 69 6.38 -13.14 -0.74
CA PRO A 69 5.40 -13.97 -1.46
C PRO A 69 4.41 -14.71 -0.55
N ALA A 70 4.72 -14.88 0.74
CA ALA A 70 3.85 -15.57 1.68
C ALA A 70 2.61 -14.76 2.11
N LYS A 71 2.62 -13.42 1.93
CA LYS A 71 1.47 -12.53 2.19
C LYS A 71 0.82 -12.75 3.56
N ARG A 72 1.65 -12.83 4.59
CA ARG A 72 1.25 -13.09 5.97
C ARG A 72 0.44 -11.92 6.53
N PHE A 73 -0.60 -12.23 7.31
CA PHE A 73 -1.44 -11.22 7.94
C PHE A 73 -0.62 -10.40 8.93
N GLU A 74 0.26 -11.03 9.69
CA GLU A 74 1.14 -10.40 10.67
C GLU A 74 2.06 -9.36 10.02
N THR A 75 2.48 -9.58 8.76
CA THR A 75 3.23 -8.57 7.99
C THR A 75 2.37 -7.36 7.64
N ALA A 76 1.08 -7.56 7.35
CA ALA A 76 0.16 -6.45 7.14
C ALA A 76 -0.16 -5.72 8.45
N GLY A 77 -0.28 -6.44 9.57
CA GLY A 77 -0.43 -5.86 10.91
C GLY A 77 0.74 -4.93 11.26
N ALA A 78 1.97 -5.40 11.12
CA ALA A 78 3.17 -4.57 11.33
C ALA A 78 3.22 -3.36 10.37
N GLY A 79 2.74 -3.54 9.13
CA GLY A 79 2.61 -2.43 8.19
C GLY A 79 1.56 -1.40 8.60
N ALA A 80 0.43 -1.83 9.17
CA ALA A 80 -0.62 -0.95 9.68
C ALA A 80 -0.17 -0.15 10.91
N GLU A 81 0.57 -0.79 11.82
CA GLU A 81 1.23 -0.10 12.94
C GLU A 81 2.22 0.95 12.41
N ARG A 82 3.08 0.56 11.46
CA ARG A 82 4.05 1.48 10.84
C ARG A 82 3.38 2.65 10.13
N PHE A 83 2.24 2.43 9.48
CA PHE A 83 1.44 3.46 8.83
C PHE A 83 0.90 4.46 9.86
N ALA A 84 0.28 3.98 10.94
CA ALA A 84 -0.23 4.82 12.02
C ALA A 84 0.87 5.68 12.66
N ASP A 85 2.06 5.11 12.88
CA ASP A 85 3.21 5.81 13.47
C ASP A 85 3.88 6.80 12.50
N SER A 86 3.67 6.65 11.19
CA SER A 86 4.35 7.45 10.17
C SER A 86 3.77 8.85 9.98
N GLY A 87 2.50 9.06 10.32
CA GLY A 87 1.74 10.25 9.92
C GLY A 87 1.35 10.26 8.44
N ALA A 88 1.64 9.22 7.67
CA ALA A 88 1.16 9.09 6.29
C ALA A 88 -0.37 8.97 6.23
N ASP A 89 -0.95 9.52 5.18
CA ASP A 89 -2.38 9.45 4.86
C ASP A 89 -2.65 8.65 3.57
N ALA A 90 -1.60 8.20 2.87
CA ALA A 90 -1.69 7.34 1.70
C ALA A 90 -0.66 6.19 1.70
N LEU A 91 -0.98 5.14 0.94
CA LEU A 91 -0.07 4.03 0.67
C LEU A 91 0.35 4.03 -0.80
N VAL A 92 1.65 3.83 -1.04
CA VAL A 92 2.21 3.64 -2.39
C VAL A 92 2.84 2.25 -2.47
N ALA A 93 2.15 1.33 -3.14
CA ALA A 93 2.64 -0.04 -3.29
C ALA A 93 3.61 -0.16 -4.48
N VAL A 94 4.82 -0.66 -4.23
CA VAL A 94 5.85 -0.85 -5.27
C VAL A 94 6.22 -2.32 -5.35
N GLY A 95 6.09 -2.91 -6.55
CA GLY A 95 6.44 -4.29 -6.83
C GLY A 95 5.29 -5.09 -7.45
N GLY A 96 5.32 -6.41 -7.30
CA GLY A 96 4.31 -7.31 -7.84
C GLY A 96 3.10 -7.51 -6.92
N GLY A 97 2.31 -8.56 -7.22
CA GLY A 97 1.07 -8.86 -6.50
C GLY A 97 1.21 -8.98 -4.98
N SER A 98 2.35 -9.47 -4.47
CA SER A 98 2.57 -9.56 -3.02
C SER A 98 2.63 -8.19 -2.32
N SER A 99 3.27 -7.18 -2.92
CA SER A 99 3.29 -5.83 -2.35
C SER A 99 1.91 -5.20 -2.40
N LEU A 100 1.19 -5.37 -3.52
CA LEU A 100 -0.15 -4.84 -3.71
C LEU A 100 -1.17 -5.47 -2.74
N ASP A 101 -1.11 -6.79 -2.56
CA ASP A 101 -1.99 -7.53 -1.65
C ASP A 101 -1.76 -7.08 -0.20
N VAL A 102 -0.50 -7.00 0.24
CA VAL A 102 -0.18 -6.55 1.60
C VAL A 102 -0.57 -5.09 1.81
N ALA A 103 -0.31 -4.19 0.86
CA ALA A 103 -0.72 -2.80 0.95
C ALA A 103 -2.25 -2.64 1.06
N ARG A 104 -3.02 -3.48 0.35
CA ARG A 104 -4.48 -3.49 0.48
C ARG A 104 -4.93 -3.93 1.88
N ILE A 105 -4.30 -4.95 2.45
CA ILE A 105 -4.63 -5.41 3.80
C ILE A 105 -4.24 -4.34 4.83
N ILE A 106 -3.08 -3.69 4.69
CA ILE A 106 -2.70 -2.54 5.52
C ILE A 106 -3.79 -1.46 5.44
N ALA A 107 -4.23 -1.06 4.25
CA ALA A 107 -5.28 -0.06 4.09
C ALA A 107 -6.60 -0.46 4.78
N ALA A 108 -6.99 -1.74 4.67
CA ALA A 108 -8.19 -2.25 5.33
C ALA A 108 -8.04 -2.21 6.86
N LEU A 109 -6.91 -2.67 7.40
CA LEU A 109 -6.62 -2.64 8.84
C LEU A 109 -6.57 -1.22 9.38
N SER A 110 -5.99 -0.27 8.62
CA SER A 110 -5.92 1.15 9.02
C SER A 110 -7.26 1.88 8.94
N ALA A 111 -8.23 1.35 8.19
CA ALA A 111 -9.59 1.89 8.10
C ALA A 111 -10.59 1.21 9.04
N ALA A 112 -10.26 0.02 9.56
CA ALA A 112 -11.09 -0.71 10.50
C ALA A 112 -11.25 0.06 11.82
N ALA A 113 -12.45 -0.03 12.41
CA ALA A 113 -12.71 0.56 13.73
C ALA A 113 -12.08 -0.27 14.86
N ASP A 114 -11.92 -1.57 14.63
CA ASP A 114 -11.36 -2.52 15.59
C ASP A 114 -9.83 -2.61 15.44
N PRO A 115 -9.11 -2.83 16.56
CA PRO A 115 -7.65 -2.91 16.55
C PRO A 115 -7.14 -4.17 15.82
N PRO A 116 -5.89 -4.17 15.32
CA PRO A 116 -5.37 -5.22 14.43
C PRO A 116 -5.42 -6.66 14.98
N ASP A 117 -5.30 -6.82 16.30
CA ASP A 117 -5.41 -8.09 17.01
C ASP A 117 -6.84 -8.65 16.98
N VAL A 118 -7.84 -7.81 17.20
CA VAL A 118 -9.26 -8.20 17.07
C VAL A 118 -9.61 -8.58 15.63
N VAL A 119 -9.05 -7.84 14.66
CA VAL A 119 -9.24 -8.16 13.24
C VAL A 119 -8.53 -9.45 12.84
N HIS A 120 -7.35 -9.73 13.41
CA HIS A 120 -6.64 -11.00 13.22
C HIS A 120 -7.48 -12.18 13.70
N ASP A 121 -7.96 -12.12 14.94
CA ASP A 121 -8.77 -13.20 15.53
C ASP A 121 -10.05 -13.44 14.69
N THR A 122 -10.69 -12.35 14.27
CA THR A 122 -11.86 -12.43 13.36
C THR A 122 -11.49 -13.06 12.02
N PHE A 123 -10.33 -12.73 11.45
CA PHE A 123 -9.87 -13.32 10.19
C PHE A 123 -9.54 -14.81 10.34
N GLU A 124 -8.93 -15.22 11.45
CA GLU A 124 -8.69 -16.64 11.74
C GLU A 124 -10.01 -17.43 11.89
N GLU A 125 -11.01 -16.83 12.53
CA GLU A 125 -12.31 -17.46 12.76
C GLU A 125 -13.20 -17.48 11.50
N THR A 126 -13.19 -16.41 10.70
CA THR A 126 -14.19 -16.17 9.65
C THR A 126 -13.62 -16.09 8.24
N GLY A 127 -12.31 -15.90 8.09
CA GLY A 127 -11.66 -15.62 6.81
C GLY A 127 -11.95 -14.22 6.24
N ALA A 128 -12.60 -13.34 7.00
CA ALA A 128 -12.95 -11.99 6.59
C ALA A 128 -12.29 -10.92 7.46
N VAL A 129 -12.03 -9.77 6.85
CA VAL A 129 -11.61 -8.52 7.50
C VAL A 129 -12.83 -7.60 7.45
N ALA A 130 -13.37 -7.22 8.61
CA ALA A 130 -14.62 -6.45 8.73
C ALA A 130 -14.45 -4.97 8.41
#